data_AF-A0A1I4Z660-F1
#
_entry.id   AF-A0A1I4Z660-F1
#
_cell.length_a   1.000
_cell.length_b   1.000
_cell.length_c   1.000
_cell.angle_alpha   90.00
_cell.angle_beta   90.00
_cell.angle_gamma   90.00
#
_symmetry.space_group_name_H-M   'P 1'
#
loop_
_entity.id
_entity.type
_entity.pdbx_description
1 polymer ?
#
loop_
_entity_poly.entity_id
_entity_poly.type
_entity_poly.pdbx_seq_one_letter_code
_entity_poly.pdbx_strand_id
1 'polypeptide(L)' 'MDDEALSDAIAACRLLFGQAVMEIVTEDKPVTREAISEKIHQMFTDINPEAEPVMTLAISLLSRRTD' A
#
# COMPACT_ATOMS: atom_id res chain seq x y z
N MET A 1 8.25 -14.70 -11.83
CA MET A 1 7.07 -13.89 -12.13
C MET A 1 7.32 -13.28 -13.48
N ASP A 2 6.36 -13.32 -14.39
CA ASP A 2 6.49 -12.58 -15.65
C ASP A 2 6.53 -11.07 -15.38
N ASP A 3 7.08 -10.31 -16.33
CA ASP A 3 7.28 -8.86 -16.18
C ASP A 3 5.95 -8.09 -16.15
N GLU A 4 4.88 -8.66 -16.72
CA GLU A 4 3.55 -8.06 -16.82
C GLU A 4 2.82 -8.10 -15.46
N ALA A 5 2.80 -9.25 -14.79
CA ALA A 5 2.26 -9.45 -13.46
C ALA A 5 2.97 -8.59 -12.40
N LEU A 6 4.29 -8.37 -12.56
CA LEU A 6 5.02 -7.45 -11.68
C LEU A 6 4.60 -5.99 -11.93
N SER A 7 4.45 -5.58 -13.19
CA SER A 7 3.97 -4.25 -13.56
C SER A 7 2.56 -3.99 -13.01
N ASP A 8 1.66 -4.95 -13.15
CA ASP A 8 0.29 -4.86 -12.64
C ASP A 8 0.26 -4.77 -11.11
N ALA A 9 1.09 -5.56 -10.43
CA ALA A 9 1.21 -5.49 -8.97
C ALA A 9 1.70 -4.10 -8.51
N ILE A 10 2.66 -3.50 -9.22
CA ILE A 10 3.13 -2.14 -8.94
C ILE A 10 2.02 -1.11 -9.19
N ALA A 11 1.26 -1.25 -10.26
CA ALA A 11 0.13 -0.37 -10.56
C ALA A 11 -0.94 -0.44 -9.45
N ALA A 12 -1.26 -1.65 -8.99
CA ALA A 12 -2.16 -1.87 -7.85
C ALA A 12 -1.62 -1.22 -6.56
N CYS A 13 -0.33 -1.39 -6.25
CA CYS A 13 0.28 -0.73 -5.09
C CYS A 13 0.19 0.80 -5.17
N ARG A 14 0.41 1.41 -6.35
CA ARG A 14 0.26 2.87 -6.53
C ARG A 14 -1.15 3.35 -6.22
N LEU A 15 -2.18 2.59 -6.60
CA LEU A 15 -3.57 2.92 -6.29
C LEU A 15 -3.84 2.84 -4.78
N LEU A 16 -3.34 1.80 -4.11
CA LEU A 16 -3.45 1.64 -2.65
C LEU A 16 -2.77 2.78 -1.89
N PHE A 17 -1.58 3.19 -2.33
CA PHE A 17 -0.90 4.35 -1.76
C PHE A 17 -1.69 5.64 -1.96
N GLY A 18 -2.20 5.87 -3.16
CA GLY A 18 -3.03 7.03 -3.46
C GLY A 18 -4.25 7.10 -2.54
N GLN A 19 -4.95 5.98 -2.37
CA GLN A 19 -6.09 5.87 -1.46
C GLN A 19 -5.69 6.16 -0.01
N ALA A 20 -4.60 5.56 0.48
CA ALA A 20 -4.15 5.73 1.86
C ALA A 20 -3.81 7.20 2.16
N VAL A 21 -3.13 7.87 1.22
CA VAL A 21 -2.80 9.30 1.34
C VAL A 21 -4.07 10.16 1.35
N MET A 22 -5.04 9.89 0.46
CA MET A 22 -6.30 10.66 0.42
C MET A 22 -7.08 10.55 1.74
N GLU A 23 -7.13 9.38 2.35
CA GLU A 23 -7.80 9.18 3.65
C GLU A 23 -7.09 9.93 4.78
N ILE A 24 -5.75 9.86 4.83
CA ILE A 24 -4.95 10.58 5.84
C ILE A 24 -5.18 12.09 5.74
N VAL A 25 -5.17 12.63 4.52
CA VAL A 25 -5.42 14.06 4.27
C VAL A 25 -6.85 14.44 4.65
N THR A 26 -7.84 13.59 4.38
CA THR A 26 -9.24 13.83 4.75
C THR A 26 -9.44 13.84 6.28
N GLU A 27 -8.61 13.10 7.01
CA GLU A 27 -8.57 13.07 8.47
C GLU A 27 -7.75 14.23 9.09
N ASP A 28 -7.23 15.15 8.28
CA ASP A 28 -6.33 16.25 8.70
C ASP A 28 -5.11 15.75 9.49
N LYS A 29 -4.60 14.56 9.11
CA LYS A 29 -3.44 13.93 9.73
C LYS A 29 -2.17 14.13 8.89
N PRO A 30 -0.99 14.13 9.51
CA PRO A 30 0.27 14.19 8.77
C PRO A 30 0.47 12.93 7.93
N VAL A 31 0.84 13.11 6.65
CA VAL A 31 1.18 12.01 5.74
C VAL A 31 2.58 11.51 6.06
N THR A 32 2.67 10.51 6.93
CA THR A 32 3.93 9.83 7.28
C THR A 32 3.95 8.40 6.77
N ARG A 33 5.13 7.78 6.72
CA ARG A 33 5.29 6.38 6.31
C ARG A 33 4.51 5.44 7.22
N GLU A 34 4.52 5.71 8.53
CA GLU A 34 3.78 4.96 9.54
C GLU A 34 2.28 5.07 9.31
N ALA A 35 1.76 6.29 9.08
CA ALA A 35 0.35 6.51 8.83
C ALA A 35 -0.13 5.84 7.54
N ILE A 36 0.67 5.90 6.45
CA ILE A 36 0.36 5.20 5.20
C ILE A 36 0.37 3.69 5.41
N SER A 37 1.35 3.15 6.12
CA SER A 37 1.42 1.72 6.42
C SER A 37 0.20 1.26 7.21
N GLU A 38 -0.19 1.99 8.25
CA GLU A 38 -1.37 1.69 9.06
C GLU A 38 -2.65 1.70 8.23
N LYS A 39 -2.84 2.71 7.37
CA LYS A 39 -3.97 2.77 6.45
C LYS A 39 -4.02 1.62 5.48
N ILE A 40 -2.88 1.24 4.90
CA ILE A 40 -2.81 0.07 4.04
C ILE A 40 -3.20 -1.19 4.80
N HIS A 41 -2.73 -1.39 6.03
CA HIS A 41 -3.15 -2.55 6.83
C HIS A 41 -4.67 -2.54 7.05
N GLN A 42 -5.25 -1.40 7.42
CA GLN A 42 -6.70 -1.26 7.62
C GLN A 42 -7.51 -1.60 6.37
N MET A 43 -7.02 -1.25 5.18
CA MET A 43 -7.67 -1.59 3.91
C MET A 43 -7.78 -3.09 3.66
N PHE A 44 -6.88 -3.90 4.24
CA PHE A 44 -6.88 -5.35 4.08
C PHE A 44 -7.46 -6.10 5.28
N THR A 45 -7.75 -5.45 6.40
CA THR A 45 -8.31 -6.10 7.61
C THR A 45 -9.68 -6.73 7.36
N ASP A 46 -10.48 -6.19 6.44
CA ASP A 46 -11.79 -6.72 6.06
C ASP A 46 -11.75 -7.61 4.79
N ILE A 47 -10.56 -7.78 4.19
CA ILE A 47 -10.37 -8.51 2.93
C ILE A 47 -9.73 -9.86 3.24
N ASN A 48 -10.33 -10.91 2.70
CA ASN A 48 -9.91 -12.31 2.82
C ASN A 48 -8.37 -12.48 2.80
N PRO A 49 -7.75 -13.26 3.72
CA PRO A 49 -6.30 -13.47 3.84
C PRO A 49 -5.55 -13.89 2.56
N GLU A 50 -6.23 -14.23 1.47
CA GLU A 50 -5.60 -14.46 0.16
C GLU A 50 -5.18 -13.17 -0.58
N ALA A 51 -5.59 -11.97 -0.12
CA ALA A 51 -5.13 -10.67 -0.63
C ALA A 51 -3.72 -10.26 -0.13
N GLU A 52 -3.09 -11.10 0.68
CA GLU A 52 -1.79 -10.92 1.33
C GLU A 52 -0.60 -10.59 0.39
N PRO A 53 -0.52 -11.05 -0.87
CA PRO A 53 0.64 -10.76 -1.73
C PRO A 53 0.79 -9.28 -2.10
N VAL A 54 -0.33 -8.59 -2.38
CA VAL A 54 -0.30 -7.17 -2.80
C VAL A 54 -0.01 -6.27 -1.61
N MET A 55 -0.59 -6.58 -0.44
CA MET A 55 -0.29 -5.90 0.81
C MET A 55 1.20 -6.02 1.16
N THR A 56 1.75 -7.24 1.10
CA THR A 56 3.16 -7.51 1.38
C THR A 56 4.08 -6.75 0.43
N LEU A 57 3.74 -6.71 -0.86
CA LEU A 57 4.49 -5.94 -1.85
C LEU A 57 4.42 -4.44 -1.56
N ALA A 58 3.25 -3.89 -1.25
CA ALA A 58 3.09 -2.48 -0.93
C ALA A 58 3.92 -2.09 0.31
N ILE A 59 3.82 -2.83 1.40
CA ILE A 59 4.60 -2.57 2.62
C ILE A 59 6.11 -2.67 2.32
N SER A 60 6.52 -3.66 1.52
CA SER A 60 7.92 -3.83 1.12
C SER A 60 8.43 -2.64 0.28
N LEU A 61 7.61 -2.14 -0.65
CA LEU A 61 7.94 -0.96 -1.47
C LEU A 61 8.02 0.30 -0.63
N LEU A 62 7.13 0.48 0.36
CA LEU A 62 7.27 1.56 1.33
C LEU A 62 8.55 1.44 2.11
N SER A 63 8.92 0.23 2.54
CA SER A 63 10.01 -0.06 3.47
C SER A 63 11.41 -0.01 2.82
N ARG A 64 11.49 -0.14 1.50
CA ARG A 64 12.75 0.05 0.76
C ARG A 64 13.23 1.50 0.94
N ARG A 65 14.34 1.67 1.65
CA ARG A 65 15.12 2.92 1.58
C ARG A 65 15.64 3.06 0.15
N THR A 66 15.35 4.18 -0.48
CA THR A 66 16.24 4.74 -1.50
C THR A 66 17.40 5.36 -0.76
N ASP A 67 18.49 4.62 -0.61
CA ASP A 67 19.81 5.18 -0.34
C ASP A 67 20.32 5.88 -1.61
#